data_AF-A0A934H775-F1
#
_entry.id   AF-A0A934H775-F1
#
_cell.length_a   1.000
_cell.length_b   1.000
_cell.length_c   1.000
_cell.angle_alpha   90.00
_cell.angle_beta   90.00
_cell.angle_gamma   90.00
#
_symmetry.space_group_name_H-M   'P 1'
#
loop_
_entity.id
_entity.type
_entity.pdbx_description
1 polymer ?
#
loop_
_entity_poly.entity_id
_entity_poly.type
_entity_poly.pdbx_seq_one_letter_code
_entity_poly.pdbx_strand_id
1 'polypeptide(L)'
;MTATVEELAAERIVIITISAPIQFPTDVEIPLSSSVDFKGKAGTPTCRIMDFSHSNLQFSEMVYGLGGELGKPGGFWDQDVFHVLIGTNEWVKFGVDAMLEQEQYKGANIKGLVATREEALDMAYSLLK
;
A
#
# COMPACT_ATOMS: atom_id res chain seq x y z
N MET A 1 6.71 -10.31 13.42
CA MET A 1 5.88 -9.27 12.80
C MET A 1 6.64 -8.79 11.59
N THR A 2 6.06 -8.97 10.41
CA THR A 2 6.70 -8.79 9.11
C THR A 2 6.20 -7.52 8.44
N ALA A 3 5.00 -7.05 8.79
CA ALA A 3 4.56 -5.68 8.58
C ALA A 3 4.95 -4.74 9.75
N THR A 4 5.54 -3.58 9.48
CA THR A 4 5.73 -2.49 10.45
C THR A 4 5.01 -1.23 9.99
N VAL A 5 4.47 -0.45 10.93
CA VAL A 5 3.65 0.73 10.65
C VAL A 5 4.29 1.97 11.26
N GLU A 6 4.37 3.03 10.47
CA GLU A 6 4.86 4.34 10.87
C GLU A 6 3.82 5.40 10.47
N GLU A 7 3.31 6.14 11.44
CA GLU A 7 2.32 7.22 11.22
C GLU A 7 3.03 8.59 11.20
N LEU A 8 2.92 9.31 10.09
CA LEU A 8 3.28 10.72 9.96
C LEU A 8 1.99 11.54 10.00
N ALA A 9 1.47 11.69 11.23
CA ALA A 9 0.11 12.17 11.47
C ALA A 9 -0.11 13.63 11.03
N ALA A 10 0.88 14.51 11.21
CA ALA A 10 0.78 15.90 10.79
C ALA A 10 0.68 16.03 9.27
N GLU A 11 1.22 15.05 8.55
CA GLU A 11 1.31 14.99 7.10
C GLU A 11 0.19 14.14 6.48
N ARG A 12 -0.64 13.47 7.28
CA ARG A 12 -1.68 12.51 6.85
C ARG A 12 -1.11 11.37 5.99
N ILE A 13 0.10 10.91 6.34
CA ILE A 13 0.77 9.79 5.68
C ILE A 13 0.93 8.62 6.66
N VAL A 14 0.65 7.41 6.20
CA VAL A 14 1.00 6.16 6.90
C VAL A 14 1.91 5.32 6.02
N ILE A 15 3.02 4.85 6.58
CA ILE A 15 4.00 4.02 5.88
C ILE A 15 3.93 2.63 6.48
N ILE A 16 3.79 1.63 5.62
CA ILE A 16 3.61 0.23 6.01
C ILE A 16 4.66 -0.59 5.28
N THR A 17 5.68 -1.02 6.01
CA THR A 17 6.79 -1.80 5.47
C THR A 17 6.55 -3.28 5.64
N ILE A 18 6.53 -4.04 4.55
CA ILE A 18 6.38 -5.49 4.51
C ILE A 18 7.74 -6.13 4.28
N SER A 19 8.17 -6.98 5.21
CA SER A 19 9.46 -7.67 5.20
C SER A 19 9.28 -9.18 5.05
N ALA A 20 10.26 -9.85 4.43
CA ALA A 20 10.25 -11.31 4.33
C ALA A 20 10.63 -12.00 5.67
N PRO A 21 10.13 -13.22 5.96
CA PRO A 21 9.13 -13.97 5.18
C PRO A 21 7.72 -13.42 5.39
N ILE A 22 6.90 -13.35 4.33
CA ILE A 22 5.53 -12.83 4.44
C ILE A 22 4.64 -13.84 5.17
N GLN A 23 3.84 -13.35 6.10
CA GLN A 23 2.95 -14.12 6.97
C GLN A 23 1.49 -13.82 6.65
N PHE A 24 0.81 -14.78 6.03
CA PHE A 24 -0.62 -14.69 5.79
C PHE A 24 -1.45 -15.30 6.93
N PRO A 25 -2.62 -14.73 7.27
CA PRO A 25 -3.25 -13.54 6.67
C PRO A 25 -2.77 -12.21 7.27
N THR A 26 -1.97 -12.25 8.34
CA THR A 26 -1.65 -11.11 9.19
C THR A 26 -1.03 -9.92 8.45
N ASP A 27 -0.14 -10.16 7.48
CA ASP A 27 0.51 -9.10 6.70
C ASP A 27 -0.43 -8.41 5.69
N VAL A 28 -1.65 -8.90 5.51
CA VAL A 28 -2.73 -8.21 4.79
C VAL A 28 -3.62 -7.43 5.76
N GLU A 29 -3.92 -8.01 6.93
CA GLU A 29 -4.81 -7.40 7.92
C GLU A 29 -4.20 -6.16 8.58
N ILE A 30 -2.88 -6.16 8.82
CA ILE A 30 -2.16 -5.02 9.41
C ILE A 30 -2.27 -3.77 8.51
N PRO A 31 -1.94 -3.84 7.21
CA PRO A 31 -2.11 -2.69 6.31
C PRO A 31 -3.52 -2.12 6.28
N LEU A 32 -4.54 -2.99 6.21
CA LEU A 32 -5.93 -2.58 6.14
C LEU A 32 -6.39 -1.88 7.42
N SER A 33 -6.19 -2.53 8.57
CA SER A 33 -6.60 -1.97 9.88
C SER A 33 -5.87 -0.67 10.18
N SER A 34 -4.56 -0.61 9.93
CA SER A 34 -3.76 0.60 10.13
C SER A 34 -4.22 1.75 9.25
N SER A 35 -4.58 1.47 7.99
CA SER A 35 -5.09 2.50 7.09
C SER A 35 -6.46 3.03 7.54
N VAL A 36 -7.36 2.16 8.00
CA VAL A 36 -8.68 2.57 8.50
C VAL A 36 -8.55 3.40 9.78
N ASP A 37 -7.77 2.91 10.73
CA ASP A 37 -7.56 3.60 12.00
C ASP A 37 -6.89 4.95 11.80
N PHE A 38 -5.84 5.01 10.97
CA PHE A 38 -5.14 6.25 10.65
C PHE A 38 -6.05 7.27 9.96
N LYS A 39 -6.85 6.82 8.98
CA LYS A 39 -7.87 7.66 8.31
C LYS A 39 -8.86 8.26 9.31
N GLY A 40 -9.31 7.47 10.29
CA GLY A 40 -10.20 7.95 11.35
C GLY A 40 -9.58 9.01 12.27
N LYS A 41 -8.26 8.95 12.51
CA LYS A 41 -7.52 9.92 13.33
C LYS A 41 -7.12 11.19 12.56
N ALA A 42 -6.59 11.04 11.35
CA ALA A 42 -5.94 12.09 10.59
C ALA A 42 -6.90 12.87 9.66
N GLY A 43 -8.11 12.33 9.44
CA GLY A 43 -9.07 12.86 8.47
C GLY A 43 -8.72 12.48 7.03
N THR A 44 -9.59 12.81 6.09
CA THR A 44 -9.44 12.46 4.67
C THR A 44 -9.09 13.68 3.80
N PRO A 45 -8.38 13.50 2.68
CA PRO A 45 -7.72 12.25 2.23
C PRO A 45 -6.44 11.95 3.03
N THR A 46 -6.03 10.67 3.02
CA THR A 46 -4.73 10.20 3.55
C THR A 46 -3.90 9.57 2.44
N CYS A 47 -2.59 9.46 2.62
CA CYS A 47 -1.74 8.65 1.75
C CYS A 47 -1.17 7.44 2.52
N ARG A 48 -1.34 6.26 1.94
CA ARG A 48 -0.74 5.00 2.39
C ARG A 48 0.44 4.66 1.49
N ILE A 49 1.63 4.59 2.07
CA ILE A 49 2.83 4.11 1.41
C ILE A 49 3.00 2.64 1.78
N MET A 50 2.99 1.75 0.78
CA MET A 50 3.26 0.32 0.96
C MET A 50 4.70 0.03 0.55
N ASP A 51 5.56 -0.29 1.50
CA ASP A 51 6.98 -0.48 1.29
C ASP A 51 7.36 -1.97 1.25
N PHE A 52 7.68 -2.44 0.05
CA PHE A 52 8.10 -3.81 -0.24
C PHE A 52 9.62 -3.93 -0.46
N SER A 53 10.42 -2.90 -0.16
CA SER A 53 11.87 -2.87 -0.39
C SER A 53 12.65 -3.95 0.38
N HIS A 54 12.08 -4.42 1.50
CA HIS A 54 12.63 -5.50 2.32
C HIS A 54 11.90 -6.84 2.13
N SER A 55 11.04 -6.93 1.12
CA SER A 55 10.35 -8.18 0.74
C SER A 55 11.02 -8.81 -0.48
N ASN A 56 10.94 -10.14 -0.56
CA ASN A 56 11.15 -10.86 -1.81
C ASN A 56 9.82 -11.52 -2.22
N LEU A 57 8.84 -10.67 -2.52
CA LEU A 57 7.47 -11.07 -2.85
C LEU A 57 7.48 -12.16 -3.93
N GLN A 58 6.74 -13.24 -3.71
CA GLN A 58 6.49 -14.31 -4.67
C GLN A 58 5.13 -14.12 -5.35
N PHE A 59 4.94 -14.78 -6.49
CA PHE A 59 3.67 -14.70 -7.24
C PHE A 59 2.44 -15.01 -6.37
N SER A 60 2.47 -16.09 -5.59
CA SER A 60 1.34 -16.47 -4.72
C SER A 60 1.04 -15.39 -3.69
N GLU A 61 2.07 -14.81 -3.07
CA GLU A 61 1.96 -13.77 -2.06
C GLU A 61 1.35 -12.48 -2.64
N MET A 62 1.76 -12.12 -3.86
CA MET A 62 1.16 -11.02 -4.62
C MET A 62 -0.33 -11.27 -4.88
N VAL A 63 -0.71 -12.47 -5.35
CA VAL A 63 -2.12 -12.81 -5.61
C VAL A 63 -2.95 -12.78 -4.32
N TYR A 64 -2.41 -13.30 -3.22
CA TYR A 64 -3.07 -13.25 -1.92
C TYR A 64 -3.26 -11.80 -1.42
N GLY A 65 -2.24 -10.95 -1.57
CA GLY A 65 -2.32 -9.53 -1.23
C GLY A 65 -3.42 -8.80 -2.02
N LEU A 66 -3.42 -8.97 -3.35
CA LEU A 66 -4.45 -8.39 -4.23
C LEU A 66 -5.86 -8.83 -3.83
N GLY A 67 -6.08 -10.12 -3.64
CA GLY A 67 -7.38 -10.67 -3.27
C GLY A 67 -7.83 -10.24 -1.86
N GLY A 68 -6.88 -10.10 -0.94
CA GLY A 68 -7.14 -9.67 0.44
C GLY A 68 -7.51 -8.19 0.56
N GLU A 69 -6.99 -7.35 -0.32
CA GLU A 69 -7.24 -5.90 -0.37
C GLU A 69 -8.52 -5.53 -1.15
N LEU A 70 -8.96 -6.40 -2.07
CA LEU A 70 -10.07 -6.13 -2.98
C LEU A 70 -11.37 -5.80 -2.25
N GLY A 71 -11.87 -4.58 -2.48
CA GLY A 71 -13.13 -4.09 -1.92
C GLY A 71 -13.12 -3.89 -0.39
N LYS A 72 -11.94 -3.87 0.25
CA LYS A 72 -11.82 -3.65 1.70
C LYS A 72 -11.62 -2.17 2.05
N PRO A 73 -12.21 -1.68 3.16
CA PRO A 73 -11.90 -0.36 3.70
C PRO A 73 -10.40 -0.23 4.03
N GLY A 74 -9.81 0.94 3.72
CA GLY A 74 -8.38 1.17 3.85
C GLY A 74 -7.52 0.43 2.80
N GLY A 75 -8.15 -0.35 1.92
CA GLY A 75 -7.45 -1.09 0.89
C GLY A 75 -7.24 -0.29 -0.40
N PHE A 76 -6.61 -0.90 -1.41
CA PHE A 76 -6.25 -0.21 -2.66
C PHE A 76 -7.44 0.45 -3.38
N TRP A 77 -8.68 0.02 -3.16
CA TRP A 77 -9.89 0.59 -3.79
C TRP A 77 -10.60 1.65 -2.94
N ASP A 78 -10.09 1.95 -1.75
CA ASP A 78 -10.61 3.04 -0.92
C ASP A 78 -10.26 4.40 -1.56
N GLN A 79 -11.29 5.12 -2.02
CA GLN A 79 -11.11 6.36 -2.77
C GLN A 79 -10.60 7.52 -1.90
N ASP A 80 -10.72 7.41 -0.58
CA ASP A 80 -10.19 8.40 0.37
C ASP A 80 -8.71 8.17 0.71
N VAL A 81 -8.12 7.07 0.24
CA VAL A 81 -6.74 6.68 0.52
C VAL A 81 -5.94 6.64 -0.78
N PHE A 82 -5.00 7.55 -0.93
CA PHE A 82 -4.02 7.48 -2.02
C PHE A 82 -2.95 6.43 -1.72
N HIS A 83 -2.56 5.65 -2.72
CA HIS A 83 -1.56 4.60 -2.54
C HIS A 83 -0.29 4.89 -3.33
N VAL A 84 0.85 4.84 -2.66
CA VAL A 84 2.16 4.84 -3.29
C VAL A 84 2.87 3.56 -2.88
N LEU A 85 3.48 2.84 -3.82
CA LEU A 85 4.20 1.61 -3.55
C LEU A 85 5.69 1.84 -3.70
N ILE A 86 6.48 1.25 -2.81
CA ILE A 86 7.95 1.19 -2.94
C ILE A 86 8.31 -0.26 -3.23
N GLY A 87 9.02 -0.50 -4.32
CA GLY A 87 9.51 -1.84 -4.63
C GLY A 87 10.14 -1.95 -6.01
N THR A 88 11.17 -2.78 -6.10
CA THR A 88 11.88 -3.06 -7.36
C THR A 88 11.62 -4.48 -7.87
N ASN A 89 11.08 -5.35 -7.01
CA ASN A 89 10.72 -6.74 -7.30
C ASN A 89 9.67 -6.84 -8.43
N GLU A 90 9.82 -7.83 -9.30
CA GLU A 90 8.97 -8.02 -10.48
C GLU A 90 7.50 -8.28 -10.15
N TRP A 91 7.22 -8.97 -9.04
CA TRP A 91 5.86 -9.27 -8.60
C TRP A 91 5.16 -8.06 -8.01
N VAL A 92 5.90 -7.12 -7.39
CA VAL A 92 5.34 -5.82 -6.99
C VAL A 92 4.92 -5.03 -8.22
N LYS A 93 5.79 -4.96 -9.25
CA LYS A 93 5.48 -4.30 -10.53
C LYS A 93 4.26 -4.93 -11.19
N PHE A 94 4.28 -6.24 -11.36
CA PHE A 94 3.17 -6.98 -11.95
C PHE A 94 1.86 -6.76 -11.20
N GLY A 95 1.88 -6.74 -9.86
CA GLY A 95 0.70 -6.47 -9.05
C GLY A 95 0.13 -5.06 -9.28
N VAL A 96 1.01 -4.05 -9.38
CA VAL A 96 0.61 -2.67 -9.71
C VAL A 96 0.03 -2.59 -11.11
N ASP A 97 0.71 -3.14 -12.11
CA ASP A 97 0.25 -3.16 -13.50
C ASP A 97 -1.10 -3.87 -13.61
N ALA A 98 -1.28 -5.00 -12.89
CA ALA A 98 -2.54 -5.72 -12.83
C ALA A 98 -3.68 -4.85 -12.29
N MET A 99 -3.43 -4.07 -11.23
CA MET A 99 -4.43 -3.16 -10.63
C MET A 99 -4.77 -1.96 -11.52
N LEU A 100 -3.82 -1.49 -12.33
CA LEU A 100 -4.02 -0.34 -13.21
C LEU A 100 -4.62 -0.72 -14.56
N GLU A 101 -4.29 -1.89 -15.11
CA GLU A 101 -4.61 -2.25 -16.50
C GLU A 101 -5.68 -3.35 -16.65
N GLN A 102 -5.84 -4.24 -15.67
CA GLN A 102 -6.79 -5.35 -15.82
C GLN A 102 -8.19 -4.95 -15.34
N GLU A 103 -9.20 -5.22 -16.18
CA GLU A 103 -10.60 -4.84 -15.90
C GLU A 103 -11.13 -5.37 -14.56
N GLN A 104 -10.67 -6.56 -14.15
CA GLN A 104 -11.08 -7.19 -12.88
C GLN A 104 -10.58 -6.47 -11.61
N TYR A 105 -9.53 -5.66 -11.73
CA TYR A 105 -8.90 -4.93 -10.60
C TYR A 105 -9.04 -3.41 -10.75
N LYS A 106 -9.77 -2.96 -11.76
CA LYS A 106 -9.96 -1.55 -12.07
C LYS A 106 -10.50 -0.75 -10.88
N GLY A 107 -10.05 0.51 -10.77
CA GLY A 107 -10.51 1.44 -9.72
C GLY A 107 -9.60 1.50 -8.49
N ALA A 108 -8.49 0.78 -8.48
CA ALA A 108 -7.46 0.93 -7.46
C ALA A 108 -6.90 2.38 -7.47
N ASN A 109 -6.79 2.99 -6.31
CA ASN A 109 -6.35 4.37 -6.10
C ASN A 109 -4.82 4.47 -5.95
N ILE A 110 -4.10 3.83 -6.88
CA ILE A 110 -2.64 3.81 -6.93
C ILE A 110 -2.13 5.03 -7.70
N LYS A 111 -1.17 5.73 -7.11
CA LYS A 111 -0.59 6.98 -7.64
C LYS A 111 0.82 6.80 -8.17
N GLY A 112 1.52 5.77 -7.72
CA GLY A 112 2.82 5.42 -8.29
C GLY A 112 3.46 4.20 -7.65
N LEU A 113 4.42 3.66 -8.39
CA LEU A 113 5.39 2.68 -7.92
C LEU A 113 6.78 3.31 -8.09
N VAL A 114 7.51 3.42 -7.00
CA VAL A 114 8.84 4.05 -6.96
C VAL A 114 9.87 3.11 -6.34
N ALA A 115 11.15 3.44 -6.48
CA ALA A 115 12.24 2.58 -6.01
C ALA A 115 12.62 2.87 -4.56
N THR A 116 12.41 4.10 -4.10
CA THR A 116 12.92 4.58 -2.82
C THR A 116 11.85 5.22 -1.95
N ARG A 117 12.14 5.26 -0.65
CA ARG A 117 11.31 5.92 0.35
C ARG A 117 11.22 7.43 0.16
N GLU A 118 12.31 8.07 -0.27
CA GLU A 118 12.35 9.50 -0.54
C GLU A 118 11.40 9.88 -1.67
N GLU A 119 11.46 9.17 -2.81
CA GLU A 119 10.55 9.36 -3.93
C GLU A 119 9.08 9.16 -3.54
N ALA A 120 8.80 8.18 -2.67
CA ALA A 120 7.44 7.90 -2.22
C ALA A 120 6.89 9.02 -1.34
N LEU A 121 7.72 9.56 -0.44
CA LEU A 121 7.38 10.68 0.41
C LEU A 121 7.14 11.94 -0.41
N ASP A 122 8.01 12.27 -1.36
CA ASP A 122 7.82 13.43 -2.26
C ASP A 122 6.52 13.36 -3.05
N MET A 123 6.18 12.16 -3.53
CA MET A 123 4.90 11.91 -4.20
C MET A 123 3.73 12.06 -3.23
N ALA A 124 3.80 11.46 -2.04
CA ALA A 124 2.75 11.54 -1.02
C ALA A 124 2.48 12.99 -0.59
N TYR A 125 3.54 13.77 -0.35
CA TYR A 125 3.42 15.20 -0.04
C TYR A 125 2.78 15.99 -1.18
N SER A 126 3.06 15.64 -2.43
CA SER A 126 2.47 16.32 -3.58
C SER A 126 0.99 15.99 -3.77
N LEU A 127 0.55 14.81 -3.37
CA LEU A 127 -0.86 14.37 -3.44
C LEU A 127 -1.75 14.98 -2.36
N LEU A 128 -1.17 15.38 -1.22
CA LEU A 128 -1.90 15.85 -0.03
C LEU A 128 -1.86 17.38 0.16
N LYS A 129 -1.31 18.12 -0.82
CA LYS A 129 -1.41 19.60 -0.91
C LYS A 129 -2.79 20.02 -1.36
#